data_AF-E7MMN2-F1
#
_entry.id   AF-E7MMN2-F1
#
_cell.length_a   1.000
_cell.length_b   1.000
_cell.length_c   1.000
_cell.angle_alpha   90.00
_cell.angle_beta   90.00
_cell.angle_gamma   90.00
#
_symmetry.space_group_name_H-M   'P 1'
#
loop_
_entity.id
_entity.type
_entity.pdbx_description
1 polymer ?
#
loop_
_entity_poly.entity_id
_entity_poly.type
_entity_poly.pdbx_seq_one_letter_code
_entity_poly.pdbx_strand_id
1 'polypeptide(L)'
;MSQSTFDVNHRLVELTMVLKLQKLQKEDLPTLTYGNLEDYLNHLWRNKSPRTLNQAVDVVWNVAANDVVRFLSTQAVIDGAKKNLEDFADVIGGN
;
A
#
# COMPACT_ATOMS: atom_id res chain seq x y z
N MET A 1 -26.98 8.46 -12.23
CA MET A 1 -25.85 7.60 -12.61
C MET A 1 -25.10 7.25 -11.34
N SER A 2 -25.22 6.02 -10.87
CA SER A 2 -24.60 5.54 -9.63
C SER A 2 -23.08 5.48 -9.83
N GLN A 3 -22.31 6.19 -9.00
CA GLN A 3 -20.84 6.06 -8.98
C GLN A 3 -20.48 4.69 -8.42
N SER A 4 -20.14 3.77 -9.33
CA SER A 4 -19.54 2.48 -8.99
C SER A 4 -18.15 2.76 -8.40
N THR A 5 -18.02 2.66 -7.08
CA THR A 5 -16.73 2.55 -6.40
C THR A 5 -15.98 1.39 -7.06
N PHE A 6 -14.83 1.66 -7.69
CA PHE A 6 -14.09 0.65 -8.42
C PHE A 6 -13.63 -0.46 -7.46
N ASP A 7 -13.95 -1.71 -7.78
CA ASP A 7 -13.64 -2.85 -6.93
C ASP A 7 -12.17 -3.26 -7.11
N VAL A 8 -11.40 -3.04 -6.06
CA VAL A 8 -10.01 -3.45 -5.92
C VAL A 8 -9.87 -4.98 -5.98
N ASN A 9 -10.88 -5.72 -5.54
CA ASN A 9 -10.93 -7.18 -5.53
C ASN A 9 -11.27 -7.77 -6.90
N HIS A 10 -11.29 -6.94 -7.95
CA HIS A 10 -11.36 -7.47 -9.29
C HIS A 10 -10.12 -8.34 -9.53
N ARG A 11 -10.31 -9.66 -9.66
CA ARG A 11 -9.24 -10.69 -9.79
C ARG A 11 -8.07 -10.33 -10.72
N LEU A 12 -8.34 -9.57 -11.78
CA LEU A 12 -7.31 -9.09 -12.71
C LEU A 12 -6.40 -8.00 -12.10
N VAL A 13 -6.91 -7.15 -11.22
CA VAL A 13 -6.14 -6.17 -10.45
C VAL A 13 -5.26 -6.88 -9.43
N GLU A 14 -5.81 -7.85 -8.69
CA GLU A 14 -5.04 -8.69 -7.75
C GLU A 14 -3.88 -9.41 -8.44
N LEU A 15 -4.15 -10.04 -9.59
CA LEU A 15 -3.10 -10.69 -10.37
C LEU A 15 -2.01 -9.70 -10.80
N THR A 16 -2.41 -8.51 -11.24
CA THR A 16 -1.47 -7.44 -11.62
C THR A 16 -0.64 -6.98 -10.42
N MET A 17 -1.25 -6.87 -9.24
CA MET A 17 -0.57 -6.54 -7.99
C MET A 17 0.46 -7.59 -7.62
N VAL A 18 0.14 -8.88 -7.72
CA VAL A 18 1.09 -9.98 -7.46
C VAL A 18 2.28 -9.91 -8.42
N LEU A 19 2.04 -9.71 -9.71
CA LEU A 19 3.11 -9.60 -10.71
C LEU A 19 4.01 -8.39 -10.44
N LYS A 20 3.39 -7.24 -10.11
CA LYS A 20 4.13 -6.03 -9.77
C LYS A 20 4.92 -6.18 -8.48
N LEU A 21 4.35 -6.82 -7.47
CA LEU A 21 4.99 -7.11 -6.19
C LEU A 21 6.26 -7.93 -6.40
N GLN A 22 6.18 -9.03 -7.16
CA GLN A 22 7.34 -9.87 -7.46
C GLN A 22 8.43 -9.08 -8.18
N LYS A 23 8.06 -8.20 -9.10
CA LYS A 23 9.02 -7.32 -9.79
C LYS A 23 9.72 -6.38 -8.80
N LEU A 24 8.95 -5.67 -7.97
CA LEU A 24 9.48 -4.75 -6.97
C LEU A 24 10.39 -5.47 -5.96
N GLN A 25 10.01 -6.66 -5.52
CA GLN A 25 10.81 -7.48 -4.62
C GLN A 25 12.16 -7.87 -5.20
N LYS A 26 12.20 -8.15 -6.51
CA LYS A 26 13.43 -8.55 -7.20
C LYS A 26 14.36 -7.36 -7.46
N GLU A 27 13.82 -6.18 -7.75
CA GLU A 27 14.58 -5.02 -8.19
C GLU A 27 15.04 -4.12 -7.03
N ASP A 28 14.11 -3.74 -6.14
CA ASP A 28 14.34 -2.63 -5.21
C ASP A 28 13.92 -2.92 -3.75
N LEU A 29 12.86 -3.69 -3.54
CA LEU A 29 12.14 -3.79 -2.26
C LEU A 29 11.90 -5.26 -1.82
N PRO A 30 12.94 -6.02 -1.46
CA PRO A 30 12.83 -7.46 -1.18
C PRO A 30 11.88 -7.81 -0.03
N THR A 31 11.65 -6.88 0.90
CA THR A 31 10.76 -7.07 2.06
C THR A 31 9.35 -6.50 1.85
N LEU A 32 9.02 -6.02 0.65
CA LEU A 32 7.68 -5.52 0.36
C LEU A 32 6.67 -6.65 0.45
N THR A 33 5.58 -6.44 1.18
CA THR A 33 4.47 -7.41 1.30
C THR A 33 3.30 -7.01 0.41
N TYR A 34 2.40 -7.97 0.17
CA TYR A 34 1.15 -7.68 -0.54
C TYR A 34 0.33 -6.60 0.18
N GLY A 35 0.17 -6.73 1.51
CA GLY A 35 -0.57 -5.75 2.32
C GLY A 35 0.00 -4.33 2.21
N ASN A 36 1.33 -4.17 2.22
CA ASN A 36 1.96 -2.86 2.04
C ASN A 36 1.62 -2.22 0.68
N LEU A 37 1.60 -3.03 -0.38
CA LEU A 37 1.26 -2.57 -1.73
C LEU A 37 -0.24 -2.26 -1.86
N GLU A 38 -1.09 -3.08 -1.24
CA GLU A 38 -2.54 -2.86 -1.16
C GLU A 38 -2.87 -1.57 -0.41
N ASP A 39 -2.27 -1.34 0.75
CA ASP A 39 -2.46 -0.11 1.54
C ASP A 39 -2.04 1.14 0.76
N TYR A 40 -0.93 1.06 0.02
CA TYR A 40 -0.47 2.13 -0.84
C TYR A 40 -1.47 2.43 -1.98
N LEU A 41 -1.97 1.40 -2.65
CA LEU A 41 -2.96 1.55 -3.72
C LEU A 41 -4.29 2.10 -3.19
N ASN A 42 -4.74 1.62 -2.03
CA ASN A 42 -5.90 2.14 -1.32
C ASN A 42 -5.74 3.63 -1.00
N HIS A 43 -4.54 4.06 -0.58
CA HIS A 43 -4.24 5.47 -0.39
C HIS A 43 -4.33 6.28 -1.69
N LEU A 44 -3.79 5.78 -2.81
CA LEU A 44 -3.89 6.44 -4.12
C LEU A 44 -5.33 6.58 -4.59
N TRP A 45 -6.14 5.53 -4.44
CA TRP A 45 -7.52 5.51 -4.92
C TRP A 45 -8.48 6.36 -4.10
N ARG A 46 -8.17 6.67 -2.83
CA ARG A 46 -8.91 7.67 -2.04
C ARG A 46 -8.92 9.04 -2.71
N ASN A 47 -7.82 9.41 -3.36
CA ASN A 47 -7.70 10.68 -4.07
C ASN A 47 -8.23 10.58 -5.50
N LYS A 48 -7.88 9.50 -6.21
CA LYS A 48 -8.27 9.29 -7.61
C LYS A 48 -8.51 7.82 -7.90
N SER A 49 -9.76 7.39 -7.73
CA SER A 49 -10.17 6.03 -8.08
C SER A 49 -10.24 5.85 -9.61
N PRO A 50 -9.68 4.77 -10.16
CA PRO A 50 -9.76 4.45 -11.59
C PRO A 50 -11.21 4.17 -11.99
N ARG A 51 -11.61 4.60 -13.18
CA ARG A 51 -12.99 4.38 -13.68
C ARG A 51 -13.14 3.08 -14.47
N THR A 52 -12.02 2.45 -14.82
CA THR A 52 -11.95 1.30 -15.73
C THR A 52 -10.84 0.36 -15.29
N LEU A 53 -10.96 -0.91 -15.65
CA LEU A 53 -9.98 -1.94 -15.28
C LEU A 53 -8.57 -1.62 -15.81
N ASN A 54 -8.46 -1.17 -17.07
CA ASN A 54 -7.17 -0.82 -17.65
C ASN A 54 -6.50 0.32 -16.89
N GLN A 55 -7.26 1.33 -16.45
CA GLN A 55 -6.69 2.40 -15.62
C GLN A 55 -6.18 1.87 -14.27
N ALA A 56 -6.86 0.91 -13.66
CA ALA A 56 -6.40 0.29 -12.42
C ALA A 56 -5.10 -0.50 -12.65
N VAL A 57 -5.04 -1.30 -13.70
CA VAL A 57 -3.83 -2.04 -14.11
C VAL A 57 -2.67 -1.08 -14.39
N ASP A 58 -2.93 0.01 -15.11
CA ASP A 58 -1.92 1.05 -15.40
C ASP A 58 -1.39 1.68 -14.12
N VAL A 59 -2.26 2.00 -13.15
CA VAL A 59 -1.83 2.55 -11.86
C VAL A 59 -0.92 1.56 -11.13
N VAL A 60 -1.30 0.28 -11.06
CA VAL A 60 -0.48 -0.77 -10.42
C VAL A 60 0.89 -0.88 -11.10
N TRP A 61 0.93 -0.88 -12.44
CA TRP A 61 2.19 -1.05 -13.17
C TRP A 61 3.14 0.14 -13.02
N ASN A 62 2.59 1.34 -12.90
CA ASN A 62 3.33 2.58 -12.71
C ASN A 62 3.77 2.85 -11.27
N VAL A 63 3.48 1.94 -10.32
CA VAL A 63 3.99 2.07 -8.94
C VAL A 63 5.52 2.04 -8.94
N ALA A 64 6.15 3.10 -8.43
CA ALA A 64 7.59 3.19 -8.25
C ALA A 64 7.99 2.82 -6.82
N ALA A 65 9.15 2.16 -6.66
CA ALA A 65 9.67 1.75 -5.36
C ALA A 65 9.82 2.92 -4.38
N ASN A 66 10.33 4.06 -4.85
CA ASN A 66 10.53 5.26 -4.04
C ASN A 66 9.22 5.81 -3.44
N ASP A 67 8.12 5.77 -4.20
CA ASP A 67 6.83 6.26 -3.73
C ASP A 67 6.24 5.35 -2.64
N VAL A 68 6.39 4.04 -2.82
CA VAL A 68 5.98 3.03 -1.83
C VAL A 68 6.77 3.21 -0.53
N VAL A 69 8.10 3.36 -0.62
CA VAL A 69 8.95 3.60 0.57
C VAL A 69 8.53 4.88 1.28
N ARG A 70 8.35 5.98 0.54
CA ARG A 70 7.92 7.26 1.12
C ARG A 70 6.57 7.13 1.84
N PHE A 71 5.63 6.41 1.25
CA PHE A 71 4.33 6.13 1.88
C PHE A 71 4.49 5.33 3.17
N LEU A 72 5.21 4.21 3.14
CA LEU A 72 5.41 3.35 4.30
C LEU A 72 6.16 4.07 5.44
N SER A 73 7.17 4.89 5.11
CA SER A 73 7.86 5.71 6.11
C SER A 73 6.93 6.74 6.75
N THR A 74 6.08 7.39 5.95
CA THR A 74 5.09 8.35 6.48
C THR A 74 4.08 7.65 7.39
N GLN A 75 3.60 6.47 6.97
CA GLN A 75 2.66 5.67 7.73
C GLN A 75 3.28 5.21 9.07
N ALA A 76 4.52 4.75 9.08
CA ALA A 76 5.23 4.36 10.29
C ALA A 76 5.42 5.53 11.27
N VAL A 77 5.68 6.75 10.78
CA VAL A 77 5.77 7.95 11.63
C VAL A 77 4.41 8.28 12.24
N ILE A 78 3.34 8.23 11.45
CA ILE A 78 1.97 8.48 11.93
C ILE A 78 1.57 7.45 12.98
N ASP A 79 1.82 6.17 12.72
CA ASP A 79 1.48 5.08 13.63
C ASP A 79 2.33 5.13 14.91
N GLY A 80 3.60 5.51 14.79
CA GLY A 80 4.47 5.78 15.94
C GLY A 80 3.96 6.95 16.79
N ALA A 81 3.50 8.03 16.18
CA ALA A 81 2.95 9.19 16.88
C ALA A 81 1.58 8.91 17.55
N LYS A 82 0.82 7.93 17.05
CA LYS A 82 -0.46 7.50 17.62
C LYS A 82 -0.33 6.48 18.75
N LYS A 83 0.84 5.85 18.91
CA LYS A 83 1.12 4.95 20.03
C LYS A 83 1.37 5.76 21.30
N ASN A 84 0.70 5.40 22.39
CA ASN A 84 0.92 6.06 23.68
C ASN A 84 2.27 5.59 24.26
N LEU A 85 2.92 6.43 25.07
CA LEU A 85 4.17 6.06 25.77
C LEU A 85 4.03 4.77 26.60
N GLU A 86 2.82 4.44 27.05
CA GLU A 86 2.48 3.21 27.77
C GLU A 86 2.70 1.94 26.93
N ASP A 87 2.53 2.00 25.60
CA ASP A 87 2.81 0.88 24.68
C ASP A 87 4.32 0.61 24.53
N PHE A 88 5.16 1.56 24.95
CA PHE A 88 6.61 1.42 25.00
C PHE A 88 7.12 0.99 26.38
N ALA A 89 6.29 1.03 27.43
CA ALA A 89 6.69 0.60 28.77
C ALA A 89 7.07 -0.89 28.81
N ASP A 90 6.38 -1.72 28.02
CA ASP A 90 6.64 -3.16 27.89
C ASP A 90 7.97 -3.44 27.15
N VAL A 91 8.41 -2.52 26.28
CA VAL A 91 9.66 -2.62 25.51
C VAL A 91 10.87 -2.12 26.32
N ILE A 92 10.66 -1.17 27.24
CA ILE A 92 11.73 -0.54 28.03
C ILE A 92 11.86 -1.20 29.42
N GLY A 93 11.08 -2.24 29.72
CA GLY A 93 11.20 -3.03 30.95
C GLY A 93 10.47 -2.42 32.15
N GLY A 94 9.18 -2.12 32.00
CA GLY A 94 8.31 -1.76 33.11
C GLY A 94 7.81 -2.99 33.88
N ASN A 95 8.62 -3.44 34.84
CA ASN A 95 8.40 -4.55 35.82
C ASN A 95 8.30 -5.98 35.27
#